data_AF-A0A7V9PE35-F1
#
_entry.id   AF-A0A7V9PE35-F1
#
_cell.length_a   1.000
_cell.length_b   1.000
_cell.length_c   1.000
_cell.angle_alpha   90.00
_cell.angle_beta   90.00
_cell.angle_gamma   90.00
#
_symmetry.space_group_name_H-M   'P 1'
#
loop_
_entity.id
_entity.type
_entity.pdbx_description
1 polymer ?
#
loop_
_entity_poly.entity_id
_entity_poly.type
_entity_poly.pdbx_seq_one_letter_code
_entity_poly.pdbx_strand_id
1 'polypeptide(L)'
;TGLGAKGWEVDAVEAYRTVPATPSPEALAAAAEADAIAFTSASTVDGYLAAAGHDAVPPAVVCIGPVTADAARAAGLTVAAVADPHTVEGLADAVVAVLEGTVESSP
;
A
#
# COMPACT_ATOMS: atom_id res chain seq x y z
N THR A 1 1.28 -24.56 9.57
CA THR A 1 2.22 -24.19 10.65
C THR A 1 1.46 -23.42 11.71
N GLY A 2 1.84 -23.52 12.98
CA GLY A 2 1.19 -22.78 14.07
C GLY A 2 1.56 -23.36 15.44
N LEU A 3 1.36 -22.56 16.50
CA LEU A 3 1.64 -22.97 17.88
C LEU A 3 0.79 -24.20 18.30
N GLY A 4 -0.50 -24.21 17.97
CA GLY A 4 -1.39 -25.36 18.23
C GLY A 4 -0.98 -26.63 17.48
N ALA A 5 -0.54 -26.51 16.22
CA ALA A 5 -0.02 -27.64 15.45
C ALA A 5 1.30 -28.21 16.02
N LYS A 6 1.94 -27.49 16.94
CA LYS A 6 3.14 -27.92 17.68
C LYS A 6 2.81 -28.44 19.09
N GLY A 7 1.53 -28.63 19.44
CA GLY A 7 1.08 -29.21 20.70
C GLY A 7 0.88 -28.22 21.85
N TRP A 8 0.86 -26.91 21.56
CA TRP A 8 0.60 -25.88 22.58
C TRP A 8 -0.90 -25.59 22.69
N GLU A 9 -1.38 -25.38 23.92
CA GLU A 9 -2.66 -24.73 24.16
C GLU A 9 -2.50 -23.22 23.89
N VAL A 10 -3.36 -22.66 23.03
CA VAL A 10 -3.24 -21.29 22.53
C VAL A 10 -4.52 -20.54 22.84
N ASP A 11 -4.43 -19.55 23.73
CA ASP A 11 -5.48 -18.57 23.95
C ASP A 11 -5.25 -17.36 23.04
N ALA A 12 -6.06 -17.22 22.00
CA ALA A 12 -6.02 -16.05 21.12
C ALA A 12 -6.87 -14.92 21.72
N VAL A 13 -6.24 -13.80 22.06
CA VAL A 13 -6.91 -12.59 22.53
C VAL A 13 -6.83 -11.52 21.44
N GLU A 14 -7.98 -11.18 20.86
CA GLU A 14 -8.07 -10.10 19.86
C GLU A 14 -8.07 -8.74 20.56
N ALA A 15 -6.91 -8.09 20.65
CA ALA A 15 -6.79 -6.78 21.29
C ALA A 15 -7.38 -5.64 20.44
N TYR A 16 -7.34 -5.76 19.11
CA TYR A 16 -7.93 -4.80 18.18
C TYR A 16 -8.23 -5.47 16.83
N ARG A 17 -9.01 -4.78 16.00
CA ARG A 17 -9.29 -5.17 14.62
C ARG A 17 -9.17 -4.00 13.67
N THR A 18 -8.70 -4.26 12.46
CA THR A 18 -8.78 -3.29 11.37
C THR A 18 -10.24 -3.17 10.92
N VAL A 19 -10.70 -1.94 10.75
CA VAL A 19 -12.01 -1.62 10.19
C VAL A 19 -11.81 -0.78 8.93
N PRO A 20 -12.65 -0.96 7.89
CA PRO A 20 -12.60 -0.10 6.72
C PRO A 20 -12.78 1.37 7.10
N ALA A 21 -11.99 2.25 6.49
CA ALA A 21 -12.23 3.68 6.59
C ALA A 21 -13.36 4.10 5.64
N THR A 22 -14.09 5.14 6.01
CA THR A 22 -15.08 5.80 5.14
C THR A 22 -14.65 7.26 4.93
N PRO A 23 -13.75 7.54 3.96
CA PRO A 23 -13.30 8.90 3.68
C PRO A 23 -14.45 9.77 3.16
N SER A 24 -14.34 11.09 3.33
CA SER A 24 -15.29 12.01 2.70
C SER A 24 -15.13 12.01 1.18
N PRO A 25 -16.19 12.35 0.42
CA PRO A 25 -16.09 12.51 -1.04
C PRO A 25 -15.01 13.53 -1.45
N GLU A 26 -14.84 14.60 -0.67
CA GLU A 26 -13.79 15.61 -0.89
C GLU A 26 -12.37 15.03 -0.74
N ALA A 27 -12.14 14.20 0.28
CA ALA A 27 -10.85 13.54 0.47
C ALA A 27 -10.54 12.53 -0.66
N LEU A 28 -11.56 11.81 -1.15
CA LEU A 28 -11.40 10.91 -2.29
C LEU A 28 -11.09 11.66 -3.58
N ALA A 29 -11.76 12.78 -3.83
CA ALA A 29 -11.49 13.64 -4.98
C ALA A 29 -10.07 14.22 -4.93
N ALA A 30 -9.64 14.75 -3.78
CA ALA A 30 -8.29 15.25 -3.60
C ALA A 30 -7.22 14.16 -3.76
N ALA A 31 -7.50 12.93 -3.31
CA ALA A 31 -6.60 11.81 -3.51
C ALA A 31 -6.50 11.40 -4.99
N ALA A 32 -7.60 11.45 -5.74
CA ALA A 32 -7.62 11.13 -7.17
C ALA A 32 -6.88 12.16 -8.04
N GLU A 33 -6.77 13.41 -7.58
CA GLU A 33 -6.03 14.49 -8.25
C GLU A 33 -4.53 14.50 -7.92
N ALA A 34 -4.07 13.63 -7.01
CA ALA A 34 -2.67 13.57 -6.62
C ALA A 34 -1.78 13.00 -7.74
N ASP A 35 -0.51 13.41 -7.77
CA ASP A 35 0.47 12.87 -8.70
C ASP A 35 0.91 11.45 -8.34
N ALA A 36 0.85 11.10 -7.05
CA ALA A 36 1.29 9.81 -6.53
C ALA A 36 0.45 9.34 -5.35
N ILE A 37 0.42 8.01 -5.15
CA ILE A 37 -0.09 7.35 -3.96
C ILE A 37 0.99 6.45 -3.36
N ALA A 38 1.11 6.48 -2.04
CA ALA A 38 2.07 5.68 -1.28
C ALA A 38 1.35 4.67 -0.40
N PHE A 39 1.62 3.38 -0.60
CA PHE A 39 1.04 2.28 0.20
C PHE A 39 2.04 1.72 1.21
N THR A 40 1.64 1.69 2.47
CA THR A 40 2.46 1.22 3.60
C THR A 40 2.16 -0.21 4.02
N SER A 41 1.07 -0.81 3.52
CA SER A 41 0.78 -2.23 3.73
C SER A 41 -0.16 -2.76 2.65
N ALA A 42 -0.17 -4.08 2.44
CA ALA A 42 -1.11 -4.72 1.53
C ALA A 42 -2.58 -4.35 1.83
N SER A 43 -2.97 -4.28 3.10
CA SER A 43 -4.35 -3.92 3.48
C SER A 43 -4.75 -2.49 3.09
N THR A 44 -3.78 -1.58 2.95
CA THR A 44 -4.07 -0.20 2.48
C THR A 44 -4.39 -0.16 0.99
N VAL A 45 -3.86 -1.09 0.19
CA VAL A 45 -4.22 -1.24 -1.22
C VAL A 45 -5.70 -1.64 -1.33
N ASP A 46 -6.08 -2.73 -0.66
CA ASP A 46 -7.45 -3.23 -0.68
C ASP A 46 -8.45 -2.19 -0.15
N GLY A 47 -8.09 -1.55 0.96
CA GLY A 47 -8.91 -0.52 1.60
C GLY A 47 -9.11 0.71 0.71
N TYR A 48 -8.06 1.17 0.02
CA TYR A 48 -8.17 2.31 -0.89
C TYR A 48 -9.04 1.96 -2.09
N LEU A 49 -8.81 0.82 -2.74
CA LEU A 49 -9.58 0.40 -3.92
C LEU A 49 -11.05 0.16 -3.60
N ALA A 50 -11.37 -0.39 -2.43
CA ALA A 50 -12.74 -0.54 -1.98
C ALA A 50 -13.46 0.80 -1.76
N ALA A 51 -12.72 1.84 -1.33
CA ALA A 51 -13.28 3.15 -1.02
C ALA A 51 -13.34 4.09 -2.25
N ALA A 52 -12.29 4.09 -3.08
CA ALA A 52 -12.08 5.04 -4.17
C ALA A 52 -12.33 4.44 -5.57
N GLY A 53 -12.16 3.13 -5.72
CA GLY A 53 -12.16 2.45 -7.02
C GLY A 53 -10.84 2.61 -7.78
N HIS A 54 -10.69 1.85 -8.87
CA HIS A 54 -9.48 1.87 -9.70
C HIS A 54 -9.30 3.17 -10.47
N ASP A 55 -10.40 3.80 -10.91
CA ASP A 55 -10.35 5.04 -11.70
C ASP A 55 -9.83 6.24 -10.92
N ALA A 56 -9.80 6.14 -9.59
CA ALA A 56 -9.32 7.17 -8.69
C ALA A 56 -7.84 6.98 -8.28
N VAL A 57 -7.15 5.96 -8.78
CA VAL A 57 -5.75 5.69 -8.42
C VAL A 57 -4.81 6.69 -9.12
N PRO A 58 -3.98 7.43 -8.37
CA PRO A 58 -2.93 8.30 -8.93
C PRO A 58 -1.98 7.57 -9.89
N PRO A 59 -1.40 8.29 -10.86
CA PRO A 59 -0.57 7.67 -11.89
C PRO A 59 0.70 7.01 -11.34
N ALA A 60 1.30 7.55 -10.28
CA ALA A 60 2.45 6.95 -9.62
C ALA A 60 2.04 6.17 -8.36
N VAL A 61 2.15 4.85 -8.40
CA VAL A 61 1.95 3.98 -7.23
C VAL A 61 3.30 3.59 -6.63
N VAL A 62 3.55 3.95 -5.38
CA VAL A 62 4.79 3.62 -4.65
C VAL A 62 4.47 2.77 -3.43
N CYS A 63 5.24 1.72 -3.19
CA CYS A 63 5.00 0.78 -2.10
C CYS A 63 6.18 0.77 -1.11
N ILE A 64 5.89 0.68 0.19
CA ILE A 64 6.94 0.65 1.23
C ILE A 64 7.83 -0.59 1.17
N GLY A 65 7.36 -1.67 0.54
CA GLY A 65 8.09 -2.93 0.50
C GLY A 65 7.46 -3.96 -0.44
N PRO A 66 8.15 -5.08 -0.67
CA PRO A 66 7.81 -6.06 -1.71
C PRO A 66 6.45 -6.71 -1.50
N VAL A 67 6.08 -7.03 -0.25
CA VAL A 67 4.77 -7.63 0.06
C VAL A 67 3.61 -6.70 -0.34
N THR A 68 3.76 -5.40 -0.09
CA THR A 68 2.76 -4.40 -0.49
C THR A 68 2.72 -4.23 -2.01
N ALA A 69 3.89 -4.25 -2.66
CA ALA A 69 3.98 -4.15 -4.12
C ALA A 69 3.32 -5.35 -4.81
N ASP A 70 3.49 -6.56 -4.28
CA ASP A 70 2.86 -7.77 -4.81
C ASP A 70 1.34 -7.73 -4.65
N ALA A 71 0.84 -7.22 -3.53
CA ALA A 71 -0.60 -6.98 -3.34
C ALA A 71 -1.16 -5.95 -4.34
N ALA A 72 -0.45 -4.83 -4.54
CA ALA A 72 -0.83 -3.82 -5.52
C ALA A 72 -0.88 -4.38 -6.94
N ARG A 73 0.14 -5.16 -7.35
CA ARG A 73 0.17 -5.83 -8.66
C ARG A 73 -0.94 -6.86 -8.80
N ALA A 74 -1.20 -7.67 -7.77
CA ALA A 74 -2.29 -8.64 -7.77
C ALA A 74 -3.66 -7.97 -7.89
N ALA A 75 -3.81 -6.75 -7.35
CA ALA A 75 -4.99 -5.91 -7.52
C ALA A 75 -5.04 -5.17 -8.88
N GLY A 76 -4.10 -5.43 -9.80
CA GLY A 76 -4.08 -4.85 -11.14
C GLY A 76 -3.44 -3.46 -11.24
N LEU A 77 -2.74 -2.99 -10.19
CA LEU A 77 -2.02 -1.72 -10.21
C LEU A 77 -0.60 -1.89 -10.76
N THR A 78 -0.13 -0.88 -11.49
CA THR A 78 1.27 -0.78 -11.91
C THR A 78 2.08 -0.06 -10.84
N VAL A 79 3.00 -0.77 -10.18
CA VAL A 79 3.87 -0.19 -9.15
C VAL A 79 5.06 0.50 -9.81
N ALA A 80 5.19 1.81 -9.62
CA ALA A 80 6.26 2.64 -10.15
C ALA A 80 7.58 2.45 -9.39
N ALA A 81 7.52 2.31 -8.06
CA ALA A 81 8.70 2.07 -7.24
C ALA A 81 8.36 1.31 -5.96
N VAL A 82 9.37 0.62 -5.42
CA VAL A 82 9.33 0.03 -4.07
C VAL A 82 10.44 0.66 -3.27
N ALA A 83 10.13 1.16 -2.08
CA ALA A 83 11.08 1.83 -1.21
C ALA A 83 12.25 0.91 -0.84
N ASP A 84 13.48 1.43 -0.87
CA ASP A 84 14.68 0.78 -0.32
C ASP A 84 15.54 1.85 0.39
N PRO A 85 15.64 1.84 1.74
CA PRO A 85 15.13 0.82 2.66
C PRO A 85 13.60 0.87 2.84
N HIS A 86 13.02 -0.23 3.34
CA HIS A 86 11.58 -0.35 3.63
C HIS A 86 11.15 0.44 4.88
N THR A 87 11.40 1.74 4.90
CA THR A 87 11.04 2.66 5.98
C THR A 87 10.16 3.79 5.45
N VAL A 88 9.65 4.64 6.35
CA VAL A 88 8.86 5.81 5.97
C VAL A 88 9.72 6.80 5.19
N GLU A 89 10.98 6.99 5.59
CA GLU A 89 11.94 7.84 4.90
C GLU A 89 12.25 7.30 3.50
N GLY A 90 12.56 6.01 3.37
CA GLY A 90 12.81 5.40 2.07
C GLY A 90 11.57 5.44 1.15
N LEU A 91 10.36 5.38 1.71
CA LEU A 91 9.12 5.55 0.95
C LEU A 91 8.96 6.99 0.45
N ALA A 92 9.25 7.99 1.29
CA ALA A 92 9.22 9.39 0.87
C ALA A 92 10.25 9.67 -0.23
N ASP A 93 11.49 9.19 -0.07
CA ASP A 93 12.56 9.32 -1.07
C ASP A 93 12.16 8.66 -2.40
N ALA A 94 11.55 7.48 -2.36
CA ALA A 94 11.06 6.80 -3.56
C ALA A 94 9.94 7.57 -4.27
N VAL A 95 9.01 8.19 -3.53
CA VAL A 95 7.97 9.05 -4.12
C VAL A 95 8.60 10.26 -4.82
N VAL A 96 9.54 10.95 -4.17
CA VAL A 96 10.25 12.08 -4.77
C VAL A 96 10.97 11.66 -6.04
N ALA A 97 11.70 10.55 -6.01
CA ALA A 97 12.43 10.05 -7.18
C ALA A 97 11.50 9.74 -8.37
N VAL A 98 10.33 9.13 -8.12
CA VAL A 98 9.33 8.85 -9.17
C VAL A 98 8.82 10.16 -9.80
N LEU A 99 8.49 11.15 -8.97
CA LEU A 99 7.93 12.43 -9.45
C LEU A 99 8.97 13.30 -10.16
N GLU A 100 10.25 13.19 -9.80
CA GLU A 100 11.35 13.84 -10.51
C GLU A 100 11.76 13.10 -11.80
N GLY A 101 11.24 11.90 -12.04
CA GLY A 101 11.58 11.07 -13.20
C GLY A 101 12.97 10.43 -13.11
N THR A 102 13.51 10.27 -11.91
CA THR A 102 14.88 9.76 -11.67
C THR A 102 14.92 8.25 -11.42
N VAL A 103 13.78 7.56 -11.49
CA VAL A 103 13.70 6.10 -11.33
C VAL A 103 14.02 5.42 -12.65
N GLU A 104 15.19 4.78 -12.73
CA GLU A 104 15.51 3.89 -13.85
C GLU A 104 14.58 2.67 -13.83
N SER A 105 13.87 2.46 -14.94
CA SER A 105 13.00 1.31 -15.14
C SER A 105 13.85 0.03 -15.17
N SER A 106 13.85 -0.75 -14.09
CA SER A 106 14.38 -2.11 -14.16
C SER A 106 13.36 -3.02 -14.88
N PRO A 107 13.82 -3.88 -15.81
CA PRO A 107 12.97 -4.74 -16.63
C PRO A 107 12.30 -5.89 -15.86
#